data_AF-A0A535XPR6-F1
#
_entry.id   AF-A0A535XPR6-F1
#
_cell.length_a   1.000
_cell.length_b   1.000
_cell.length_c   1.000
_cell.angle_alpha   90.00
_cell.angle_beta   90.00
_cell.angle_gamma   90.00
#
_symmetry.space_group_name_H-M   'P 1'
#
loop_
_entity.id
_entity.type
_entity.pdbx_description
1 polymer ?
#
loop_
_entity_poly.entity_id
_entity_poly.type
_entity_poly.pdbx_seq_one_letter_code
_entity_poly.pdbx_strand_id
1 'polypeptide(L)'
;MQVDATSLDPHLSSSYSSSLVIEQVYSGLIQFDENMNITPDLAESWTVSPDGLVYDFKLRQGVKFHNGRGLTADDVVYSLNRV
;
A
#
# COMPACT_ATOMS: atom_id res chain seq x y z
N MET A 1 -27.21 8.07 -3.68
CA MET A 1 -26.44 9.26 -4.09
C MET A 1 -25.04 8.78 -4.41
N GLN A 2 -24.60 8.94 -5.65
CA GLN A 2 -23.21 8.75 -6.01
C GLN A 2 -22.43 9.97 -5.51
N VAL A 3 -21.34 9.76 -4.79
CA VAL A 3 -20.49 10.82 -4.25
C VAL A 3 -19.16 10.68 -4.97
N ASP A 4 -18.74 11.74 -5.67
CA ASP A 4 -17.47 11.73 -6.40
C ASP A 4 -16.28 11.56 -5.45
N ALA A 5 -15.15 11.10 -6.00
CA ALA A 5 -13.89 11.08 -5.26
C ALA A 5 -13.45 12.52 -4.99
N THR A 6 -13.14 12.80 -3.73
CA THR A 6 -12.75 14.15 -3.28
C THR A 6 -11.25 14.39 -3.42
N SER A 7 -10.45 13.33 -3.37
CA SER A 7 -8.99 13.37 -3.57
C SER A 7 -8.51 11.98 -3.99
N LEU A 8 -7.45 11.92 -4.80
CA LEU A 8 -6.73 10.68 -5.10
C LEU A 8 -5.39 10.59 -4.35
N ASP A 9 -5.08 11.58 -3.52
CA ASP A 9 -3.94 11.51 -2.60
C ASP A 9 -4.36 10.68 -1.37
N PRO A 10 -3.79 9.47 -1.16
CA PRO A 10 -4.14 8.60 -0.04
C PRO A 10 -3.85 9.22 1.33
N HIS A 11 -2.97 10.22 1.42
CA HIS A 11 -2.69 10.93 2.67
C HIS A 11 -3.71 12.01 3.01
N LEU A 12 -4.48 12.49 2.02
CA LEU A 12 -5.45 13.58 2.20
C LEU A 12 -6.90 13.10 2.14
N SER A 13 -7.12 11.88 1.66
CA SER A 13 -8.45 11.31 1.48
C SER A 13 -8.96 10.64 2.76
N SER A 14 -10.18 10.98 3.17
CA SER A 14 -10.93 10.28 4.22
C SER A 14 -12.30 9.79 3.75
N SER A 15 -12.63 9.95 2.46
CA SER A 15 -13.93 9.57 1.91
C SER A 15 -13.91 8.17 1.30
N TYR A 16 -14.98 7.42 1.54
CA TYR A 16 -15.14 6.05 1.02
C TYR A 16 -15.06 5.98 -0.51
N SER A 17 -15.68 6.95 -1.21
CA SER A 17 -15.66 7.01 -2.68
C SER A 17 -14.25 7.14 -3.23
N SER A 18 -13.38 7.89 -2.55
CA SER A 18 -11.97 8.03 -2.94
C SER A 18 -11.16 6.77 -2.64
N SER A 19 -11.41 6.11 -1.50
CA SER A 19 -10.74 4.84 -1.16
C SER A 19 -10.99 3.77 -2.23
N LEU A 20 -12.21 3.67 -2.74
CA LEU A 20 -12.54 2.74 -3.83
C LEU A 20 -11.69 2.96 -5.09
N VAL A 21 -11.30 4.20 -5.39
CA VAL A 21 -10.44 4.48 -6.54
C VAL A 21 -8.97 4.27 -6.18
N ILE A 22 -8.55 4.74 -5.00
CA ILE A 22 -7.18 4.63 -4.52
C ILE A 22 -6.74 3.15 -4.45
N GLU A 23 -7.59 2.27 -3.93
CA GLU A 23 -7.32 0.83 -3.83
C GLU A 23 -7.14 0.14 -5.19
N GLN A 24 -7.62 0.74 -6.29
CA GLN A 24 -7.45 0.20 -7.64
C GLN A 24 -6.17 0.71 -8.33
N VAL A 25 -5.60 1.82 -7.84
CA VAL A 25 -4.47 2.51 -8.48
C VAL A 25 -3.17 2.39 -7.67
N TYR A 26 -3.28 2.17 -6.36
CA TYR A 26 -2.16 2.01 -5.44
C TYR A 26 -2.09 0.60 -4.90
N SER A 27 -0.87 0.16 -4.61
CA SER A 27 -0.59 -1.11 -3.94
C SER A 27 0.03 -0.84 -2.56
N GLY A 28 -0.28 -1.71 -1.59
CA GLY A 28 0.26 -1.68 -0.24
C GLY A 28 1.37 -2.72 -0.05
N LEU A 29 1.99 -2.76 1.14
CA LEU A 29 2.90 -3.88 1.47
C LEU A 29 2.14 -5.21 1.55
N ILE A 30 0.90 -5.14 2.04
CA ILE A 30 -0.04 -6.24 2.21
C ILE A 30 -1.43 -5.78 1.74
N GLN A 31 -2.32 -6.74 1.50
CA GLN A 31 -3.72 -6.50 1.15
C GLN A 31 -4.64 -7.52 1.82
N PHE A 32 -5.95 -7.29 1.75
CA PHE A 32 -6.95 -8.27 2.16
C PHE A 32 -7.40 -9.12 0.97
N ASP A 33 -7.57 -10.42 1.18
CA ASP A 33 -8.28 -11.29 0.23
C ASP A 33 -9.81 -11.17 0.38
N GLU A 34 -10.56 -11.91 -0.44
CA GLU A 34 -12.03 -11.94 -0.42
C GLU A 34 -12.62 -12.40 0.92
N ASN A 35 -11.81 -13.07 1.76
CA ASN A 35 -12.18 -13.58 3.08
C ASN A 35 -11.63 -12.72 4.22
N MET A 36 -11.10 -11.52 3.94
CA MET A 36 -10.49 -10.61 4.91
C MET A 36 -9.21 -11.15 5.57
N ASN A 37 -8.53 -12.11 4.95
CA ASN A 37 -7.20 -12.52 5.40
C ASN A 37 -6.14 -11.54 4.89
N ILE A 38 -5.12 -11.29 5.71
CA ILE A 38 -3.94 -10.53 5.29
C ILE A 38 -3.10 -11.38 4.33
N THR A 39 -2.83 -10.84 3.14
CA THR A 39 -2.07 -11.52 2.08
C THR A 39 -0.97 -10.61 1.50
N PRO A 40 0.10 -11.18 0.89
CA PRO A 40 1.15 -10.42 0.23
C PRO A 40 0.64 -9.53 -0.93
N ASP A 41 1.08 -8.27 -0.97
CA ASP A 41 0.94 -7.38 -2.14
C ASP A 41 2.35 -6.94 -2.62
N LEU A 42 2.82 -5.71 -2.36
CA LEU A 42 4.18 -5.29 -2.75
C LEU A 42 5.29 -6.04 -1.99
N ALA A 43 5.01 -6.49 -0.76
CA ALA A 43 5.89 -7.41 -0.06
C ALA A 43 5.56 -8.85 -0.48
N GLU A 44 6.57 -9.67 -0.75
CA GLU A 44 6.40 -11.11 -0.99
C GLU A 44 6.35 -11.93 0.31
N SER A 45 6.95 -11.41 1.38
CA SER A 45 6.88 -11.98 2.73
C SER A 45 7.28 -10.93 3.77
N TRP A 46 6.99 -11.22 5.04
CA TRP A 46 7.49 -10.43 6.16
C TRP A 46 7.75 -11.31 7.39
N THR A 47 8.60 -10.82 8.29
CA THR A 47 8.81 -11.40 9.61
C THR A 47 8.44 -10.40 10.69
N VAL A 48 8.02 -10.91 11.85
CA VAL A 48 7.68 -10.10 13.02
C VAL A 48 8.59 -10.52 14.17
N SER A 49 9.21 -9.57 14.85
CA SER A 49 10.04 -9.83 16.02
C SER A 49 9.22 -10.44 17.17
N PRO A 50 9.85 -11.15 18.11
CA PRO A 50 9.15 -11.77 19.24
C PRO A 50 8.33 -10.79 20.11
N ASP A 51 8.75 -9.52 20.18
CA ASP A 51 8.05 -8.46 20.91
C ASP A 51 6.96 -7.76 20.08
N GLY A 52 6.83 -8.08 18.79
CA GLY A 52 5.83 -7.49 17.90
C GLY A 52 6.11 -6.03 17.52
N LEU A 53 7.33 -5.53 17.74
CA LEU A 53 7.68 -4.13 17.49
C LEU A 53 8.45 -3.91 16.18
N VAL A 54 9.04 -4.96 15.62
CA VAL A 54 9.81 -4.89 14.37
C VAL A 54 9.15 -5.78 13.33
N TYR A 55 8.85 -5.19 12.19
CA TYR A 55 8.30 -5.85 11.02
C TYR A 55 9.27 -5.67 9.86
N ASP A 56 9.86 -6.77 9.39
CA ASP A 56 10.79 -6.76 8.26
C ASP A 56 10.07 -7.27 7.01
N PHE A 57 9.85 -6.39 6.04
CA PHE A 57 9.18 -6.72 4.78
C PHE A 57 10.19 -6.97 3.66
N LYS A 58 10.02 -8.08 2.93
CA LYS A 58 10.78 -8.36 1.72
C LYS A 58 9.98 -7.91 0.49
N LEU A 59 10.46 -6.90 -0.23
CA LEU A 59 9.78 -6.37 -1.41
C LEU A 59 9.95 -7.26 -2.64
N ARG A 60 8.88 -7.37 -3.44
CA ARG A 60 8.91 -8.01 -4.76
C ARG A 60 9.91 -7.31 -5.67
N GLN A 61 10.67 -8.10 -6.43
CA GLN A 61 11.61 -7.59 -7.42
C GLN A 61 10.92 -7.30 -8.75
N GLY A 62 11.40 -6.28 -9.47
CA GLY A 62 10.92 -5.94 -10.81
C GLY A 62 9.59 -5.18 -10.85
N VAL A 63 9.01 -4.83 -9.69
CA VAL A 63 7.83 -3.96 -9.62
C VAL A 63 8.18 -2.58 -10.17
N LYS A 64 7.28 -2.02 -10.98
CA LYS A 64 7.44 -0.70 -11.59
C LYS A 64 6.21 0.16 -11.33
N PHE A 65 6.44 1.44 -11.13
CA PHE A 65 5.40 2.45 -11.23
C PHE A 65 4.90 2.57 -12.68
N HIS A 66 3.73 3.18 -12.87
CA HIS A 66 3.15 3.40 -14.20
C HIS A 66 4.05 4.21 -15.16
N ASN A 67 4.99 4.99 -14.63
CA ASN A 67 5.99 5.72 -15.42
C ASN A 67 7.25 4.89 -15.78
N GLY A 68 7.30 3.61 -15.41
CA GLY A 68 8.39 2.70 -15.69
C GLY A 68 9.54 2.70 -14.66
N ARG A 69 9.54 3.62 -13.69
CA ARG A 69 10.54 3.63 -12.61
C ARG A 69 10.36 2.39 -11.72
N GLY A 70 11.46 1.75 -11.34
CA GLY A 70 11.43 0.63 -10.40
C GLY A 70 11.04 1.06 -8.99
N LEU A 71 10.27 0.22 -8.29
CA LEU A 71 9.97 0.38 -6.87
C LEU A 71 11.22 0.06 -6.03
N THR A 72 11.46 0.87 -5.00
CA THR A 72 12.51 0.65 -4.00
C THR A 72 11.94 0.76 -2.58
N ALA A 73 12.70 0.31 -1.58
CA ALA A 73 12.31 0.47 -0.17
C ALA A 73 12.17 1.96 0.21
N ASP A 74 12.95 2.85 -0.40
CA ASP A 74 12.88 4.29 -0.13
C ASP A 74 11.52 4.89 -0.51
N ASP A 75 10.83 4.34 -1.50
CA ASP A 75 9.48 4.78 -1.89
C ASP A 75 8.44 4.45 -0.80
N VAL A 76 8.61 3.29 -0.16
CA VAL A 76 7.77 2.86 0.97
C VAL A 76 8.03 3.77 2.16
N VAL A 77 9.31 3.98 2.50
CA VAL A 77 9.73 4.87 3.59
C VAL A 77 9.22 6.29 3.38
N TYR A 78 9.35 6.83 2.15
CA TYR A 78 8.84 8.15 1.81
C TYR A 78 7.32 8.25 2.06
N SER A 79 6.56 7.24 1.64
CA SER A 79 5.10 7.21 1.81
C SER A 79 4.70 7.22 3.28
N LEU A 80 5.46 6.55 4.16
CA LEU A 80 5.21 6.54 5.60
C LEU A 80 5.64 7.83 6.31
N ASN A 81 6.68 8.51 5.81
CA ASN A 81 7.22 9.73 6.42
C ASN A 81 6.59 11.03 5.89
N ARG A 82 5.71 10.95 4.88
CA ARG A 82 5.07 12.13 4.27
C ARG A 82 3.95 12.74 5.12
N VAL A 83 3.47 12.03 6.15
CA VAL A 83 2.39 12.46 7.04
C VAL A 83 2.79 13.53 8.05
#